data_AF-A0A327VRL1-F1
#
_entry.id   AF-A0A327VRL1-F1
#
_cell.length_a   1.000
_cell.length_b   1.000
_cell.length_c   1.000
_cell.angle_alpha   90.00
_cell.angle_beta   90.00
_cell.angle_gamma   90.00
#
_symmetry.space_group_name_H-M   'P 1'
#
loop_
_entity.id
_entity.type
_entity.pdbx_description
1 polymer ?
#
loop_
_entity_poly.entity_id
_entity_poly.type
_entity_poly.pdbx_seq_one_letter_code
_entity_poly.pdbx_strand_id
1 'polypeptide(L)'
;MQQTFQLAYFEKLIRIDLKTKFQQHKKPEANYLTSVVDEAAKHKDRLIQDFSQQLYDLGKRKQADWHVQNCQHRLIQLMDLATEHLDAEDILNRTVTLPSDSWRYLYRFLYRILAEILSFIESQYPRHMDIDYKIPDSYLYLAQETFVATMMLLQEKSEDGEVEALLIPILIQPFEDFLEIEHPGQFISYSHLHYLTKLSSRIRQILDSCHSEIITESIESELHALNFNSPAYLQYWADRASKEIEQLPSSRDRLNRLIFLQKKIAQTRTKPGISLNRLHDSLRNQLLCWISAEIAYQKEREVISLSIHSTGELDRWKDFKVQTGFSVPQMGAILKLLFDSGYYLNKNKTELLDFFSFFFTSAKQDAVSSQSLRSHFYKDSAAVSRAVQEILGELLDISQKGINVLCCFIWNLYVFHDFLALSDWLDLF
;
A
#
# COMPACT_ATOMS: atom_id res chain seq x y z
N MET A 1 19.53 4.73 50.91
CA MET A 1 18.27 4.03 50.56
C MET A 1 18.59 2.55 50.50
N GLN A 2 18.12 1.77 51.47
CA GLN A 2 18.25 0.31 51.43
C GLN A 2 17.42 -0.19 50.25
N GLN A 3 18.03 -0.96 49.35
CA GLN A 3 17.30 -1.65 48.29
C GLN A 3 16.45 -2.74 48.95
N THR A 4 15.17 -2.47 49.19
CA THR A 4 14.23 -3.48 49.65
C THR A 4 13.95 -4.42 48.47
N PHE A 5 14.53 -5.63 48.49
CA PHE A 5 14.31 -6.65 47.47
C PHE A 5 12.91 -7.25 47.63
N GLN A 6 11.90 -6.66 46.97
CA GLN A 6 10.48 -7.01 47.12
C GLN A 6 10.17 -8.49 46.86
N LEU A 7 10.90 -9.14 45.94
CA LEU A 7 10.70 -10.54 45.56
C LEU A 7 11.69 -11.50 46.22
N ALA A 8 12.51 -11.05 47.19
CA ALA A 8 13.57 -11.86 47.79
C ALA A 8 13.08 -13.21 48.35
N TYR A 9 11.88 -13.23 48.94
CA TYR A 9 11.25 -14.46 49.43
C TYR A 9 11.06 -15.47 48.29
N PHE A 10 10.37 -15.07 47.22
CA PHE A 10 10.09 -15.94 46.08
C PHE A 10 11.35 -16.33 45.32
N GLU A 11 12.32 -15.41 45.20
CA GLU A 11 13.62 -15.70 44.59
C GLU A 11 14.38 -16.78 45.35
N LYS A 12 14.47 -16.66 46.68
CA LYS A 12 15.11 -17.69 47.51
C LYS A 12 14.35 -19.01 47.43
N LEU A 13 13.03 -18.97 47.58
CA LEU A 13 12.18 -20.15 47.58
C LEU A 13 12.32 -20.94 46.27
N ILE A 14 12.14 -20.29 45.13
CA ILE A 14 12.11 -20.98 43.82
C ILE A 14 13.52 -21.37 43.37
N ARG A 15 14.50 -20.47 43.48
CA ARG A 15 15.85 -20.72 42.93
C ARG A 15 16.70 -21.65 43.80
N ILE A 16 16.48 -21.64 45.12
CA ILE A 16 17.35 -22.34 46.08
C ILE A 16 16.56 -23.43 46.82
N ASP A 17 15.54 -23.05 47.57
CA ASP A 17 14.93 -23.96 48.56
C ASP A 17 14.17 -25.11 47.87
N LEU A 18 13.34 -24.81 46.88
CA LEU A 18 12.60 -25.81 46.10
C LEU A 18 13.51 -26.69 45.26
N LYS A 19 14.49 -26.11 44.58
CA LYS A 19 15.46 -26.86 43.77
C LYS A 19 16.21 -27.89 44.62
N THR A 20 16.67 -27.47 45.80
CA THR A 20 17.38 -28.35 46.74
C THR A 20 16.47 -29.45 47.29
N LYS A 21 15.25 -29.09 47.72
CA LYS A 21 14.31 -30.06 48.30
C LYS A 21 13.75 -31.04 47.28
N PHE A 22 13.51 -30.60 46.05
CA PHE A 22 13.09 -31.45 44.93
C PHE A 22 14.14 -32.51 44.60
N GLN A 23 15.44 -32.16 44.65
CA GLN A 23 16.54 -33.11 44.44
C GLN A 23 16.68 -34.12 45.60
N GLN A 24 16.34 -33.72 46.82
CA GLN A 24 16.49 -34.55 48.02
C GLN A 24 15.28 -35.48 48.28
N HIS A 25 14.07 -35.07 47.89
CA HIS A 25 12.84 -35.77 48.23
C HIS A 25 11.94 -36.01 47.02
N LYS A 26 11.49 -37.25 46.84
CA LYS A 26 10.54 -37.63 45.76
C LYS A 26 9.16 -36.96 45.91
N LYS A 27 8.76 -36.60 47.12
CA LYS A 27 7.53 -35.86 47.43
C LYS A 27 7.80 -34.80 48.51
N PRO A 28 7.10 -33.66 48.50
CA PRO A 28 7.17 -32.69 49.58
C PRO A 28 6.57 -33.25 50.86
N GLU A 29 7.17 -32.92 52.00
CA GLU A 29 6.58 -33.20 53.32
C GLU A 29 5.32 -32.33 53.50
N ALA A 30 4.23 -32.91 54.03
CA ALA A 30 2.95 -32.20 54.17
C ALA A 30 3.07 -30.90 54.99
N ASN A 31 3.81 -30.93 56.11
CA ASN A 31 4.04 -29.75 56.94
C ASN A 31 4.81 -28.66 56.21
N TYR A 32 5.82 -29.04 55.41
CA TYR A 32 6.57 -28.10 54.59
C TYR A 32 5.67 -27.46 53.53
N LEU A 33 4.84 -28.26 52.85
CA LEU A 33 3.93 -27.77 51.81
C LEU A 33 2.92 -26.76 52.36
N THR A 34 2.23 -27.09 53.47
CA THR A 34 1.29 -26.16 54.11
C THR A 34 1.99 -24.88 54.56
N SER A 35 3.17 -24.99 55.16
CA SER A 35 3.96 -23.81 55.59
C SER A 35 4.32 -22.91 54.43
N VAL A 36 4.81 -23.46 53.32
CA VAL A 36 5.21 -22.68 52.13
C VAL A 36 3.99 -22.01 51.49
N VAL A 37 2.87 -22.73 51.39
CA VAL A 37 1.61 -22.18 50.84
C VAL A 37 1.14 -20.98 51.67
N ASP A 38 1.10 -21.12 53.00
CA ASP A 38 0.65 -20.05 53.91
C ASP A 38 1.62 -18.85 53.91
N GLU A 39 2.92 -19.10 53.90
CA GLU A 39 3.94 -18.04 53.85
C GLU A 39 3.91 -17.29 52.52
N ALA A 40 3.82 -18.01 51.39
CA ALA A 40 3.76 -17.41 50.07
C ALA A 40 2.51 -16.53 49.92
N ALA A 41 1.36 -16.96 50.44
CA ALA A 41 0.14 -16.15 50.46
C ALA A 41 0.31 -14.86 51.28
N LYS A 42 0.89 -14.95 52.49
CA LYS A 42 1.18 -13.77 53.33
C LYS A 42 2.16 -12.81 52.65
N HIS A 43 3.18 -13.33 51.98
CA HIS A 43 4.16 -12.52 51.26
C HIS A 43 3.56 -11.83 50.04
N LYS A 44 2.65 -12.49 49.31
CA LYS A 44 1.87 -11.88 48.23
C LYS A 44 1.08 -10.67 48.73
N ASP A 45 0.28 -10.84 49.77
CA ASP A 45 -0.61 -9.79 50.28
C ASP A 45 0.18 -8.58 50.77
N ARG A 46 1.28 -8.82 51.50
CA ARG A 46 2.21 -7.76 51.93
C ARG A 46 2.83 -7.02 50.76
N LEU A 47 3.29 -7.76 49.75
CA LEU A 47 3.92 -7.15 48.56
C LEU A 47 2.92 -6.23 47.87
N ILE A 48 1.70 -6.69 47.60
CA ILE A 48 0.65 -5.88 46.94
C ILE A 48 0.33 -4.63 47.75
N GLN A 49 0.21 -4.75 49.08
CA GLN A 49 -0.08 -3.61 49.97
C GLN A 49 1.06 -2.58 49.96
N ASP A 50 2.31 -3.03 50.07
CA ASP A 50 3.47 -2.15 50.21
C ASP A 50 3.91 -1.56 48.86
N PHE A 51 3.60 -2.23 47.74
CA PHE A 51 4.07 -1.83 46.40
C PHE A 51 3.63 -0.41 46.05
N SER A 52 2.37 -0.07 46.33
CA SER A 52 1.83 1.26 46.02
C SER A 52 2.52 2.35 46.83
N GLN A 53 2.71 2.12 48.14
CA GLN A 53 3.38 3.07 49.02
C GLN A 53 4.83 3.31 48.58
N GLN A 54 5.55 2.24 48.23
CA GLN A 54 6.92 2.35 47.75
C GLN A 54 7.01 3.11 46.42
N LEU A 55 6.04 2.94 45.51
CA LEU A 55 6.01 3.70 44.27
C LEU A 55 5.73 5.21 44.52
N TYR A 56 4.87 5.54 45.48
CA TYR A 56 4.62 6.94 45.87
C TYR A 56 5.87 7.61 46.46
N ASP A 57 6.67 6.88 47.23
CA ASP A 57 7.92 7.39 47.79
C ASP A 57 8.98 7.66 46.70
N LEU A 58 8.88 7.00 45.55
CA LEU A 58 9.73 7.22 44.38
C LEU A 58 9.27 8.47 43.61
N GLY A 59 9.64 9.66 44.12
CA GLY A 59 9.23 10.96 43.56
C GLY A 59 9.67 11.28 42.13
N LYS A 60 10.37 10.38 41.41
CA LYS A 60 10.79 10.56 40.00
C LYS A 60 10.23 9.46 39.10
N ARG A 61 9.61 9.87 37.99
CA ARG A 61 9.03 8.96 36.97
C ARG A 61 9.98 7.84 36.52
N LYS A 62 11.24 8.17 36.20
CA LYS A 62 12.24 7.15 35.80
C LYS A 62 12.52 6.09 36.87
N GLN A 63 12.39 6.45 38.14
CA GLN A 63 12.58 5.51 39.25
C GLN A 63 11.35 4.61 39.41
N ALA A 64 10.14 5.18 39.22
CA ALA A 64 8.91 4.40 39.16
C ALA A 64 8.91 3.43 37.97
N ASP A 65 9.30 3.89 36.77
CA ASP A 65 9.48 3.04 35.57
C ASP A 65 10.44 1.87 35.89
N TRP A 66 11.66 2.18 36.35
CA TRP A 66 12.64 1.16 36.69
C TRP A 66 12.15 0.16 37.74
N HIS A 67 11.43 0.65 38.76
CA HIS A 67 10.91 -0.20 39.83
C HIS A 67 9.86 -1.19 39.31
N VAL A 68 8.87 -0.70 38.55
CA VAL A 68 7.82 -1.54 37.95
C VAL A 68 8.43 -2.54 36.97
N GLN A 69 9.32 -2.08 36.09
CA GLN A 69 9.96 -2.93 35.07
C GLN A 69 10.84 -4.01 35.69
N ASN A 70 11.66 -3.68 36.69
CA ASN A 70 12.48 -4.66 37.38
C ASN A 70 11.62 -5.72 38.11
N CYS A 71 10.49 -5.33 38.68
CA CYS A 71 9.56 -6.27 39.30
C CYS A 71 8.86 -7.14 38.24
N GLN A 72 8.37 -6.57 37.15
CA GLN A 72 7.82 -7.30 35.99
C GLN A 72 8.82 -8.35 35.49
N HIS A 73 10.05 -7.94 35.19
CA HIS A 73 11.08 -8.83 34.64
C HIS A 73 11.39 -9.99 35.59
N ARG A 74 11.54 -9.71 36.89
CA ARG A 74 11.81 -10.74 37.90
C ARG A 74 10.64 -11.70 38.11
N LEU A 75 9.40 -11.20 38.10
CA LEU A 75 8.21 -12.04 38.19
C LEU A 75 8.18 -13.04 37.02
N ILE A 76 8.36 -12.56 35.79
CA ILE A 76 8.34 -13.40 34.60
C ILE A 76 9.47 -14.44 34.65
N GLN A 77 10.67 -14.06 35.08
CA GLN A 77 11.76 -15.03 35.26
C GLN A 77 11.45 -16.11 36.31
N LEU A 78 10.78 -15.74 37.41
CA LEU A 78 10.37 -16.72 38.42
C LEU A 78 9.22 -17.61 37.94
N MET A 79 8.34 -17.06 37.12
CA MET A 79 7.28 -17.81 36.44
C MET A 79 7.88 -18.82 35.47
N ASP A 80 8.83 -18.41 34.63
CA ASP A 80 9.56 -19.31 33.70
C ASP A 80 10.25 -20.47 34.44
N LEU A 81 10.84 -20.21 35.61
CA LEU A 81 11.43 -21.27 36.44
C LEU A 81 10.37 -22.21 37.03
N ALA A 82 9.17 -21.70 37.33
CA ALA A 82 8.07 -22.54 37.80
C ALA A 82 7.49 -23.39 36.67
N THR A 83 7.50 -22.92 35.41
CA THR A 83 6.97 -23.66 34.26
C THR A 83 7.83 -24.86 33.86
N GLU A 84 9.12 -24.92 34.23
CA GLU A 84 9.98 -26.11 34.04
C GLU A 84 9.39 -27.40 34.65
N HIS A 85 8.46 -27.27 35.60
CA HIS A 85 7.83 -28.38 36.31
C HIS A 85 6.31 -28.50 36.07
N LEU A 86 5.78 -27.74 35.11
CA LEU A 86 4.35 -27.67 34.80
C LEU A 86 4.11 -27.97 33.32
N ASP A 87 2.93 -28.49 32.98
CA ASP A 87 2.45 -28.51 31.59
C ASP A 87 1.51 -27.34 31.30
N ALA A 88 1.15 -27.17 30.03
CA ALA A 88 0.28 -26.08 29.58
C ALA A 88 -1.07 -26.09 30.31
N GLU A 89 -1.64 -27.26 30.59
CA GLU A 89 -2.93 -27.39 31.28
C GLU A 89 -2.86 -26.97 32.76
N ASP A 90 -1.72 -27.18 33.43
CA ASP A 90 -1.51 -26.64 34.77
C ASP A 90 -1.38 -25.11 34.77
N ILE A 91 -0.62 -24.57 33.82
CA ILE A 91 -0.37 -23.13 33.66
C ILE A 91 -1.68 -22.40 33.39
N LEU A 92 -2.53 -22.99 32.55
CA LEU A 92 -3.89 -22.50 32.26
C LEU A 92 -4.90 -22.82 33.36
N ASN A 93 -4.46 -23.50 34.43
CA ASN A 93 -5.30 -23.87 35.58
C ASN A 93 -6.52 -24.74 35.19
N ARG A 94 -6.42 -25.50 34.10
CA ARG A 94 -7.48 -26.37 33.55
C ARG A 94 -7.48 -27.78 34.15
N THR A 95 -6.37 -28.20 34.76
CA THR A 95 -6.30 -29.50 35.45
C THR A 95 -7.15 -29.49 36.73
N VAL A 96 -8.17 -30.37 36.76
CA VAL A 96 -9.24 -30.39 37.79
C VAL A 96 -8.76 -30.86 39.17
N THR A 97 -7.71 -31.67 39.25
CA THR A 97 -7.20 -32.15 40.56
C THR A 97 -5.74 -32.58 40.45
N LEU A 98 -4.83 -31.76 40.98
CA LEU A 98 -3.48 -32.20 41.31
C LEU A 98 -3.47 -32.75 42.74
N PRO A 99 -2.77 -33.85 43.03
CA PRO A 99 -2.55 -34.30 44.39
C PRO A 99 -1.90 -33.18 45.20
N SER A 100 -2.52 -32.78 46.30
CA SER A 100 -2.01 -31.71 47.18
C SER A 100 -0.67 -32.06 47.84
N ASP A 101 -0.22 -33.31 47.74
CA ASP A 101 1.08 -33.82 48.19
C ASP A 101 2.15 -33.88 47.07
N SER A 102 1.94 -33.18 45.95
CA SER A 102 2.85 -33.19 44.81
C SER A 102 3.66 -31.89 44.66
N TRP A 103 4.91 -32.02 44.21
CA TRP A 103 5.73 -30.86 43.82
C TRP A 103 5.06 -30.01 42.73
N ARG A 104 4.39 -30.68 41.79
CA ARG A 104 3.62 -30.06 40.70
C ARG A 104 2.49 -29.16 41.22
N TYR A 105 1.77 -29.57 42.27
CA TYR A 105 0.79 -28.73 42.97
C TYR A 105 1.45 -27.45 43.53
N LEU A 106 2.60 -27.58 44.18
CA LEU A 106 3.30 -26.44 44.77
C LEU A 106 3.80 -25.46 43.71
N TYR A 107 4.39 -25.95 42.61
CA TYR A 107 4.81 -25.09 41.49
C TYR A 107 3.62 -24.38 40.84
N ARG A 108 2.48 -25.07 40.64
CA ARG A 108 1.26 -24.44 40.11
C ARG A 108 0.73 -23.36 41.05
N PHE A 109 0.73 -23.63 42.36
CA PHE A 109 0.30 -22.65 43.36
C PHE A 109 1.18 -21.40 43.34
N LEU A 110 2.51 -21.57 43.27
CA LEU A 110 3.45 -20.46 43.20
C LEU A 110 3.33 -19.69 41.89
N TYR A 111 3.21 -20.38 40.76
CA TYR A 111 2.95 -19.74 39.46
C TYR A 111 1.71 -18.84 39.52
N ARG A 112 0.61 -19.34 40.12
CA ARG A 112 -0.62 -18.55 40.30
C ARG A 112 -0.40 -17.31 41.17
N ILE A 113 0.31 -17.43 42.29
CA ILE A 113 0.64 -16.29 43.14
C ILE A 113 1.44 -15.24 42.35
N LEU A 114 2.46 -15.66 41.61
CA LEU A 114 3.27 -14.75 40.81
C LEU A 114 2.43 -14.08 39.71
N ALA A 115 1.54 -14.83 39.06
CA ALA A 115 0.61 -14.31 38.05
C ALA A 115 -0.38 -13.30 38.64
N GLU A 116 -0.88 -13.51 39.87
CA GLU A 116 -1.74 -12.56 40.57
C GLU A 116 -1.00 -11.25 40.87
N ILE A 117 0.26 -11.33 41.32
CA ILE A 117 1.09 -10.13 41.55
C ILE A 117 1.34 -9.40 40.23
N LEU A 118 1.69 -10.12 39.17
CA LEU A 118 1.92 -9.53 37.85
C LEU A 118 0.66 -8.85 37.32
N SER A 119 -0.50 -9.50 37.44
CA SER A 119 -1.80 -8.95 37.03
C SER A 119 -2.16 -7.68 37.83
N PHE A 120 -1.85 -7.65 39.12
CA PHE A 120 -1.98 -6.43 39.93
C PHE A 120 -1.12 -5.30 39.35
N ILE A 121 0.16 -5.55 39.07
CA ILE A 121 1.07 -4.53 38.51
C ILE A 121 0.59 -4.05 37.14
N GLU A 122 0.18 -4.96 36.26
CA GLU A 122 -0.36 -4.65 34.93
C GLU A 122 -1.61 -3.78 35.00
N SER A 123 -2.51 -4.06 35.94
CA SER A 123 -3.76 -3.31 36.09
C SER A 123 -3.56 -1.91 36.66
N GLN A 124 -2.66 -1.77 37.65
CA GLN A 124 -2.48 -0.51 38.38
C GLN A 124 -1.45 0.41 37.71
N TYR A 125 -0.43 -0.15 37.05
CA TYR A 125 0.73 0.60 36.56
C TYR A 125 1.05 0.36 35.06
N PRO A 126 0.06 0.31 34.15
CA PRO A 126 0.29 -0.04 32.74
C PRO A 126 1.24 0.92 32.00
N ARG A 127 1.32 2.19 32.43
CA ARG A 127 2.19 3.21 31.83
C ARG A 127 3.68 3.05 32.16
N HIS A 128 4.00 2.28 33.19
CA HIS A 128 5.35 2.05 33.67
C HIS A 128 5.91 0.70 33.21
N MET A 129 5.07 -0.16 32.63
CA MET A 129 5.45 -1.49 32.14
C MET A 129 6.45 -1.41 30.98
N ASP A 130 7.34 -2.38 30.92
CA ASP A 130 8.17 -2.63 29.76
C ASP A 130 7.38 -3.50 28.77
N ILE A 131 6.78 -2.85 27.78
CA ILE A 131 5.97 -3.53 26.75
C ILE A 131 6.81 -4.29 25.73
N ASP A 132 8.13 -4.10 25.71
CA ASP A 132 9.04 -4.79 24.80
C ASP A 132 9.68 -6.02 25.46
N TYR A 133 9.38 -6.25 26.75
CA TYR A 133 9.78 -7.46 27.46
C TYR A 133 8.88 -8.66 27.18
N LYS A 134 9.40 -9.87 27.44
CA LYS A 134 8.73 -11.16 27.27
C LYS A 134 7.37 -11.21 27.99
N ILE A 135 6.38 -11.90 27.40
CA ILE A 135 5.12 -12.27 28.07
C ILE A 135 5.24 -13.57 28.88
N PRO A 136 4.45 -13.76 29.94
CA PRO A 136 4.29 -15.06 30.59
C PRO A 136 3.78 -16.16 29.65
N ASP A 137 4.20 -17.40 29.87
CA ASP A 137 3.77 -18.57 29.07
C ASP A 137 2.23 -18.75 29.08
N SER A 138 1.55 -18.42 30.18
CA SER A 138 0.07 -18.42 30.24
C SER A 138 -0.56 -17.53 29.19
N TYR A 139 0.03 -16.38 28.87
CA TYR A 139 -0.52 -15.47 27.86
C TYR A 139 -0.27 -15.99 26.46
N LEU A 140 0.87 -16.66 26.25
CA LEU A 140 1.18 -17.35 25.01
C LEU A 140 0.10 -18.41 24.74
N TYR A 141 -0.11 -19.37 25.65
CA TYR A 141 -1.08 -20.45 25.46
C TYR A 141 -2.52 -19.95 25.24
N LEU A 142 -2.97 -18.93 25.98
CA LEU A 142 -4.30 -18.34 25.78
C LEU A 142 -4.45 -17.68 24.41
N ALA A 143 -3.39 -17.03 23.92
CA ALA A 143 -3.40 -16.37 22.62
C ALA A 143 -3.37 -17.37 21.46
N GLN A 144 -2.66 -18.50 21.60
CA GLN A 144 -2.56 -19.53 20.57
C GLN A 144 -3.94 -20.03 20.13
N GLU A 145 -4.82 -20.38 21.06
CA GLU A 145 -6.19 -20.84 20.75
C GLU A 145 -6.96 -19.80 19.94
N THR A 146 -6.83 -18.54 20.36
CA THR A 146 -7.50 -17.41 19.72
C THR A 146 -6.97 -17.17 18.30
N PHE A 147 -5.66 -17.33 18.09
CA PHE A 147 -5.03 -17.09 16.78
C PHE A 147 -5.28 -18.23 15.80
N VAL A 148 -5.21 -19.48 16.26
CA VAL A 148 -5.59 -20.65 15.45
C VAL A 148 -7.03 -20.51 14.95
N ALA A 149 -7.97 -20.11 15.81
CA ALA A 149 -9.35 -19.88 15.39
C ALA A 149 -9.47 -18.76 14.34
N THR A 150 -8.69 -17.68 14.44
CA THR A 150 -8.65 -16.64 13.38
C THR A 150 -8.11 -17.18 12.07
N MET A 151 -7.03 -17.96 12.10
CA MET A 151 -6.42 -18.55 10.91
C MET A 151 -7.39 -19.48 10.19
N MET A 152 -8.08 -20.36 10.93
CA MET A 152 -9.09 -21.25 10.36
C MET A 152 -10.23 -20.47 9.70
N LEU A 153 -10.74 -19.43 10.37
CA LEU A 153 -11.80 -18.59 9.81
C LEU A 153 -11.34 -17.84 8.53
N LEU A 154 -10.11 -17.37 8.49
CA LEU A 154 -9.53 -16.74 7.28
C LEU A 154 -9.44 -17.73 6.12
N GLN A 155 -9.02 -18.97 6.40
CA GLN A 155 -8.95 -20.03 5.39
C GLN A 155 -10.33 -20.39 4.84
N GLU A 156 -11.31 -20.63 5.72
CA GLU A 156 -12.71 -20.89 5.33
C GLU A 156 -13.25 -19.77 4.42
N LYS A 157 -13.07 -18.51 4.82
CA LYS A 157 -13.53 -17.35 4.05
C LYS A 157 -12.80 -17.15 2.72
N SER A 158 -11.60 -17.69 2.59
CA SER A 158 -10.89 -17.74 1.31
C SER A 158 -11.45 -18.80 0.38
N GLU A 159 -11.82 -19.97 0.91
CA GLU A 159 -12.40 -21.08 0.14
C GLU A 159 -13.77 -20.69 -0.42
N ASP A 160 -14.55 -19.92 0.35
CA ASP A 160 -15.81 -19.32 -0.09
C ASP A 160 -15.64 -18.21 -1.15
N GLY A 161 -14.39 -17.78 -1.42
CA GLY A 161 -14.07 -16.71 -2.36
C GLY A 161 -14.42 -15.30 -1.85
N GLU A 162 -14.70 -15.13 -0.55
CA GLU A 162 -15.03 -13.85 0.05
C GLU A 162 -13.78 -12.98 0.31
N VAL A 163 -12.63 -13.63 0.52
CA VAL A 163 -11.33 -12.96 0.73
C VAL A 163 -10.38 -13.33 -0.40
N GLU A 164 -9.61 -12.35 -0.89
CA GLU A 164 -8.61 -12.58 -1.92
C GLU A 164 -7.55 -13.59 -1.48
N ALA A 165 -7.43 -14.70 -2.21
CA ALA A 165 -6.55 -15.81 -1.88
C ALA A 165 -5.06 -15.43 -1.73
N LEU A 166 -4.59 -14.40 -2.46
CA LEU A 166 -3.20 -13.92 -2.37
C LEU A 166 -2.91 -13.19 -1.04
N LEU A 167 -3.94 -12.63 -0.40
CA LEU A 167 -3.79 -11.88 0.85
C LEU A 167 -3.75 -12.81 2.08
N ILE A 168 -4.40 -13.97 2.01
CA ILE A 168 -4.52 -14.93 3.11
C ILE A 168 -3.18 -15.39 3.70
N PRO A 169 -2.21 -15.90 2.91
CA PRO A 169 -0.93 -16.34 3.49
C PRO A 169 -0.21 -15.17 4.19
N ILE A 170 -0.36 -13.95 3.69
CA ILE A 170 0.23 -12.75 4.28
C ILE A 170 -0.42 -12.40 5.62
N LEU A 171 -1.73 -12.61 5.75
CA LEU A 171 -2.47 -12.40 7.00
C LEU A 171 -2.19 -13.48 8.05
N ILE A 172 -1.97 -14.73 7.60
CA ILE A 172 -1.73 -15.89 8.46
C ILE A 172 -0.30 -15.89 9.01
N GLN A 173 0.69 -15.51 8.20
CA GLN A 173 2.12 -15.57 8.55
C GLN A 173 2.45 -15.02 9.96
N PRO A 174 1.97 -13.83 10.38
CA PRO A 174 2.31 -13.31 11.71
C PRO A 174 1.77 -14.17 12.87
N PHE A 175 0.69 -14.91 12.64
CA PHE A 175 0.16 -15.87 13.61
C PHE A 175 0.96 -17.17 13.60
N GLU A 176 1.40 -17.65 12.44
CA GLU A 176 2.31 -18.81 12.34
C GLU A 176 3.65 -18.50 13.03
N ASP A 177 4.25 -17.35 12.77
CA ASP A 177 5.47 -16.88 13.43
C ASP A 177 5.33 -16.84 14.97
N PHE A 178 4.11 -16.58 15.47
CA PHE A 178 3.79 -16.59 16.89
C PHE A 178 3.72 -18.03 17.47
N LEU A 179 3.32 -19.00 16.66
CA LEU A 179 3.21 -20.41 17.05
C LEU A 179 4.56 -21.14 17.00
N GLU A 180 5.45 -20.77 16.08
CA GLU A 180 6.73 -21.46 15.80
C GLU A 180 7.90 -21.07 16.72
N ILE A 181 7.63 -20.53 17.90
CA ILE A 181 8.68 -20.03 18.80
C ILE A 181 9.35 -21.18 19.52
N GLU A 182 10.33 -21.79 18.84
CA GLU A 182 11.09 -22.93 19.35
C GLU A 182 12.55 -22.56 19.65
N HIS A 183 13.00 -21.37 19.25
CA HIS A 183 14.42 -21.00 19.31
C HIS A 183 14.85 -20.36 20.64
N PRO A 184 15.98 -20.81 21.23
CA PRO A 184 16.55 -20.19 22.41
C PRO A 184 16.96 -18.73 22.12
N GLY A 185 16.36 -17.79 22.86
CA GLY A 185 16.61 -16.35 22.73
C GLY A 185 15.51 -15.58 21.98
N GLN A 186 14.54 -16.27 21.38
CA GLN A 186 13.36 -15.66 20.79
C GLN A 186 12.22 -15.66 21.81
N PHE A 187 11.52 -14.53 21.96
CA PHE A 187 10.38 -14.42 22.86
C PHE A 187 9.33 -13.48 22.27
N ILE A 188 8.07 -13.68 22.67
CA ILE A 188 6.99 -12.73 22.38
C ILE A 188 7.00 -11.64 23.43
N SER A 189 7.02 -10.40 22.97
CA SER A 189 6.83 -9.24 23.84
C SER A 189 5.35 -8.88 24.02
N TYR A 190 5.05 -8.12 25.08
CA TYR A 190 3.70 -7.59 25.31
C TYR A 190 3.19 -6.78 24.12
N SER A 191 4.06 -6.01 23.48
CA SER A 191 3.71 -5.21 22.32
C SER A 191 3.36 -6.06 21.11
N HIS A 192 4.08 -7.17 20.88
CA HIS A 192 3.78 -8.10 19.80
C HIS A 192 2.46 -8.83 20.05
N LEU A 193 2.24 -9.35 21.26
CA LEU A 193 0.96 -9.94 21.65
C LEU A 193 -0.19 -8.94 21.46
N HIS A 194 -0.05 -7.71 21.97
CA HIS A 194 -1.07 -6.67 21.83
C HIS A 194 -1.40 -6.37 20.36
N TYR A 195 -0.38 -6.34 19.50
CA TYR A 195 -0.56 -6.16 18.06
C TYR A 195 -1.43 -7.26 17.47
N LEU A 196 -1.04 -8.52 17.65
CA LEU A 196 -1.72 -9.67 17.06
C LEU A 196 -3.12 -9.87 17.64
N THR A 197 -3.33 -9.67 18.94
CA THR A 197 -4.67 -9.70 19.54
C THR A 197 -5.58 -8.65 18.90
N LYS A 198 -5.07 -7.45 18.64
CA LYS A 198 -5.85 -6.38 18.01
C LYS A 198 -6.12 -6.65 16.54
N LEU A 199 -5.14 -7.18 15.80
CA LEU A 199 -5.30 -7.60 14.42
C LEU A 199 -6.37 -8.70 14.31
N SER A 200 -6.22 -9.76 15.09
CA SER A 200 -7.13 -10.90 15.17
C SER A 200 -8.56 -10.49 15.52
N SER A 201 -8.73 -9.57 16.49
CA SER A 201 -10.04 -8.99 16.83
C SER A 201 -10.66 -8.18 15.68
N ARG A 202 -9.87 -7.37 14.97
CA ARG A 202 -10.37 -6.54 13.86
C ARG A 202 -10.73 -7.37 12.64
N ILE A 203 -9.91 -8.36 12.31
CA ILE A 203 -10.20 -9.32 11.23
C ILE A 203 -11.53 -10.02 11.52
N ARG A 204 -11.68 -10.65 12.70
CA ARG A 204 -12.96 -11.31 13.05
C ARG A 204 -14.15 -10.36 12.97
N GLN A 205 -14.02 -9.15 13.51
CA GLN A 205 -15.09 -8.16 13.41
C GLN A 205 -15.49 -7.86 11.96
N ILE A 206 -14.54 -7.73 11.04
CA ILE A 206 -14.81 -7.51 9.62
C ILE A 206 -15.51 -8.73 9.02
N LEU A 207 -14.99 -9.93 9.27
CA LEU A 207 -15.55 -11.18 8.74
C LEU A 207 -16.98 -11.44 9.22
N ASP A 208 -17.32 -11.01 10.44
CA ASP A 208 -18.67 -11.13 10.99
C ASP A 208 -19.65 -10.05 10.49
N SER A 209 -19.14 -8.86 10.11
CA SER A 209 -19.98 -7.67 9.90
C SER A 209 -20.10 -7.20 8.46
N CYS A 210 -19.23 -7.65 7.55
CA CYS A 210 -19.15 -7.15 6.18
C CYS A 210 -19.78 -8.12 5.17
N HIS A 211 -20.31 -7.55 4.09
CA HIS A 211 -20.71 -8.32 2.92
C HIS A 211 -19.49 -8.77 2.13
N SER A 212 -19.53 -9.99 1.56
CA SER A 212 -18.41 -10.65 0.86
C SER A 212 -17.66 -9.76 -0.12
N GLU A 213 -18.37 -8.94 -0.90
CA GLU A 213 -17.78 -8.05 -1.92
C GLU A 213 -16.81 -6.98 -1.38
N ILE A 214 -16.90 -6.62 -0.09
CA ILE A 214 -16.13 -5.50 0.51
C ILE A 214 -15.15 -6.01 1.59
N ILE A 215 -15.13 -7.31 1.88
CA ILE A 215 -14.32 -7.87 2.97
C ILE A 215 -12.83 -7.59 2.74
N THR A 216 -12.31 -7.91 1.55
CA THR A 216 -10.88 -7.72 1.23
C THR A 216 -10.46 -6.25 1.40
N GLU A 217 -11.22 -5.30 0.84
CA GLU A 217 -10.92 -3.87 0.96
C GLU A 217 -11.00 -3.37 2.41
N SER A 218 -11.92 -3.92 3.20
CA SER A 218 -12.08 -3.61 4.62
C SER A 218 -10.88 -4.11 5.43
N ILE A 219 -10.39 -5.31 5.13
CA ILE A 219 -9.18 -5.86 5.74
C ILE A 219 -7.99 -4.97 5.41
N GLU A 220 -7.76 -4.65 4.12
CA GLU A 220 -6.66 -3.78 3.70
C GLU A 220 -6.71 -2.43 4.43
N SER A 221 -7.89 -1.81 4.54
CA SER A 221 -8.06 -0.57 5.29
C SER A 221 -7.61 -0.69 6.75
N GLU A 222 -7.96 -1.79 7.44
CA GLU A 222 -7.49 -2.03 8.81
C GLU A 222 -5.98 -2.35 8.87
N LEU A 223 -5.40 -3.05 7.89
CA LEU A 223 -3.95 -3.28 7.82
C LEU A 223 -3.18 -1.96 7.73
N HIS A 224 -3.67 -1.01 6.93
CA HIS A 224 -3.10 0.33 6.86
C HIS A 224 -3.26 1.07 8.19
N ALA A 225 -4.44 1.01 8.81
CA ALA A 225 -4.72 1.70 10.07
C ALA A 225 -3.88 1.15 11.24
N LEU A 226 -3.60 -0.16 11.26
CA LEU A 226 -2.80 -0.84 12.27
C LEU A 226 -1.29 -0.77 11.99
N ASN A 227 -0.87 -0.23 10.84
CA ASN A 227 0.54 -0.21 10.42
C ASN A 227 1.12 -1.64 10.28
N PHE A 228 0.48 -2.45 9.45
CA PHE A 228 0.92 -3.79 9.06
C PHE A 228 2.13 -3.71 8.12
N ASN A 229 3.26 -3.27 8.65
CA ASN A 229 4.52 -3.08 7.93
C ASN A 229 5.27 -4.40 7.69
N SER A 230 4.55 -5.40 7.18
CA SER A 230 5.10 -6.65 6.67
C SER A 230 5.69 -6.44 5.27
N PRO A 231 6.93 -6.90 5.01
CA PRO A 231 7.51 -6.87 3.66
C PRO A 231 6.65 -7.60 2.63
N ALA A 232 6.05 -8.75 3.00
CA ALA A 232 5.19 -9.52 2.12
C ALA A 232 3.93 -8.74 1.73
N TYR A 233 3.35 -8.00 2.68
CA TYR A 233 2.19 -7.15 2.39
C TYR A 233 2.54 -5.96 1.49
N LEU A 234 3.68 -5.32 1.72
CA LEU A 234 4.16 -4.26 0.84
C LEU A 234 4.29 -4.76 -0.61
N GLN A 235 4.88 -5.94 -0.80
CA GLN A 235 5.04 -6.54 -2.11
C GLN A 235 3.69 -6.85 -2.77
N TYR A 236 2.78 -7.51 -2.05
CA TYR A 236 1.42 -7.77 -2.53
C TYR A 236 0.71 -6.49 -2.98
N TRP A 237 0.78 -5.44 -2.17
CA TRP A 237 0.14 -4.16 -2.50
C TRP A 237 0.79 -3.51 -3.73
N ALA A 238 2.13 -3.51 -3.80
CA ALA A 238 2.88 -2.95 -4.92
C ALA A 238 2.60 -3.69 -6.23
N ASP A 239 2.53 -5.02 -6.22
CA ASP A 239 2.22 -5.84 -7.38
C ASP A 239 0.79 -5.59 -7.88
N ARG A 240 -0.18 -5.48 -6.95
CA ARG A 240 -1.57 -5.15 -7.28
C ARG A 240 -1.69 -3.76 -7.89
N ALA A 241 -1.03 -2.76 -7.28
CA ALA A 241 -1.01 -1.40 -7.78
C ALA A 241 -0.33 -1.30 -9.16
N SER A 242 0.79 -2.01 -9.37
CA SER A 242 1.50 -2.06 -10.64
C SER A 242 0.62 -2.61 -11.76
N LYS A 243 -0.06 -3.74 -11.51
CA LYS A 243 -1.01 -4.34 -12.46
C LYS A 243 -2.15 -3.39 -12.81
N GLU A 244 -2.70 -2.69 -11.81
CA GLU A 244 -3.73 -1.68 -12.05
C GLU A 244 -3.23 -0.54 -12.96
N ILE A 245 -2.01 -0.05 -12.71
CA ILE A 245 -1.40 1.04 -13.48
C ILE A 245 -1.11 0.59 -14.92
N GLU A 246 -0.59 -0.62 -15.12
CA GLU A 246 -0.25 -1.14 -16.45
C GLU A 246 -1.47 -1.27 -17.37
N GLN A 247 -2.64 -1.58 -16.81
CA GLN A 247 -3.90 -1.69 -17.54
C GLN A 247 -4.44 -0.34 -18.04
N LEU A 248 -3.94 0.79 -17.52
CA LEU A 248 -4.39 2.11 -17.95
C LEU A 248 -3.76 2.49 -19.31
N PRO A 249 -4.57 3.09 -20.23
CA PRO A 249 -4.19 3.26 -21.62
C PRO A 249 -3.16 4.37 -21.85
N SER A 250 -3.21 5.45 -21.06
CA SER A 250 -2.35 6.61 -21.26
C SER A 250 -1.40 6.86 -20.08
N SER A 251 -0.22 7.41 -20.37
CA SER A 251 0.74 7.85 -19.34
C SER A 251 0.12 8.84 -18.36
N ARG A 252 -0.77 9.71 -18.86
CA ARG A 252 -1.51 10.67 -18.04
C ARG A 252 -2.45 9.98 -17.06
N ASP A 253 -3.19 8.96 -17.50
CA ASP A 253 -4.10 8.21 -16.62
C ASP A 253 -3.32 7.45 -15.54
N ARG A 254 -2.19 6.84 -15.92
CA ARG A 254 -1.26 6.18 -14.99
C ARG A 254 -0.75 7.14 -13.92
N LEU A 255 -0.28 8.32 -14.32
CA LEU A 255 0.21 9.34 -13.41
C LEU A 255 -0.90 9.87 -12.49
N ASN A 256 -2.09 10.13 -13.04
CA ASN A 256 -3.25 10.54 -12.25
C ASN A 256 -3.64 9.48 -11.21
N ARG A 257 -3.61 8.20 -11.59
CA ARG A 257 -3.90 7.09 -10.66
C ARG A 257 -2.87 7.03 -9.54
N LEU A 258 -1.58 7.15 -9.85
CA LEU A 258 -0.52 7.18 -8.85
C LEU A 258 -0.64 8.36 -7.88
N ILE A 259 -0.95 9.56 -8.39
CA ILE A 259 -1.19 10.75 -7.55
C ILE A 259 -2.40 10.52 -6.64
N PHE A 260 -3.46 9.89 -7.16
CA PHE A 260 -4.63 9.53 -6.35
C PHE A 260 -4.28 8.53 -5.24
N LEU A 261 -3.51 7.47 -5.56
CA LEU A 261 -3.02 6.51 -4.57
C LEU A 261 -2.15 7.19 -3.52
N GLN A 262 -1.22 8.07 -3.92
CA GLN A 262 -0.37 8.84 -3.02
C GLN A 262 -1.22 9.66 -2.04
N LYS A 263 -2.24 10.36 -2.55
CA LYS A 263 -3.19 11.13 -1.74
C LYS A 263 -3.94 10.22 -0.77
N LYS A 264 -4.47 9.08 -1.24
CA LYS A 264 -5.21 8.12 -0.41
C LYS A 264 -4.35 7.65 0.76
N ILE A 265 -3.13 7.17 0.50
CA ILE A 265 -2.19 6.70 1.53
C ILE A 265 -1.77 7.82 2.48
N ALA A 266 -1.49 9.02 1.97
CA ALA A 266 -1.12 10.17 2.79
C ALA A 266 -2.25 10.63 3.72
N GLN A 267 -3.51 10.36 3.37
CA GLN A 267 -4.68 10.75 4.15
C GLN A 267 -5.17 9.64 5.10
N THR A 268 -4.65 8.42 4.99
CA THR A 268 -5.01 7.33 5.89
C THR A 268 -4.58 7.63 7.33
N ARG A 269 -5.53 7.52 8.25
CA ARG A 269 -5.27 7.66 9.69
C ARG A 269 -4.61 6.39 10.21
N THR A 270 -3.39 6.51 10.72
CA THR A 270 -2.71 5.42 11.42
C THR A 270 -2.98 5.52 12.92
N LYS A 271 -3.19 4.37 13.57
CA LYS A 271 -3.30 4.30 15.02
C LYS A 271 -1.90 4.52 15.61
N PRO A 272 -1.69 5.50 16.50
CA PRO A 272 -0.35 5.78 17.03
C PRO A 272 0.12 4.65 17.96
N GLY A 273 1.42 4.37 17.93
CA GLY A 273 2.09 3.45 18.88
C GLY A 273 1.86 1.97 18.63
N ILE A 274 1.27 1.58 17.50
CA ILE A 274 1.07 0.19 17.10
C ILE A 274 1.69 -0.07 15.73
N SER A 275 2.41 -1.18 15.60
CA SER A 275 3.08 -1.63 14.38
C SER A 275 3.43 -3.11 14.51
N LEU A 276 3.38 -3.86 13.41
CA LEU A 276 3.77 -5.26 13.42
C LEU A 276 5.28 -5.38 13.72
N ASN A 277 6.09 -4.68 12.91
CA ASN A 277 7.55 -4.68 12.98
C ASN A 277 8.06 -3.31 13.45
N ARG A 278 8.34 -3.16 14.75
CA ARG A 278 8.79 -1.87 15.32
C ARG A 278 10.13 -1.35 14.79
N LEU A 279 10.99 -2.25 14.32
CA LEU A 279 12.31 -1.92 13.78
C LEU A 279 12.26 -1.47 12.31
N HIS A 280 11.13 -1.67 11.64
CA HIS A 280 10.94 -1.29 10.25
C HIS A 280 10.22 0.05 10.15
N ASP A 281 10.43 0.74 9.02
CA ASP A 281 9.66 1.94 8.71
C ASP A 281 8.15 1.66 8.72
N SER A 282 7.34 2.70 8.94
CA SER A 282 5.90 2.53 8.86
C SER A 282 5.46 2.12 7.45
N LEU A 283 4.44 1.27 7.34
CA LEU A 283 3.82 0.85 6.09
C LEU A 283 3.46 2.07 5.24
N ARG A 284 2.91 3.12 5.86
CA ARG A 284 2.59 4.39 5.19
C ARG A 284 3.81 4.98 4.49
N ASN A 285 4.95 5.06 5.17
CA ASN A 285 6.17 5.62 4.59
C ASN A 285 6.70 4.72 3.48
N GLN A 286 6.72 3.40 3.68
CA GLN A 286 7.16 2.44 2.67
C GLN A 286 6.32 2.56 1.38
N LEU A 287 5.00 2.61 1.51
CA LEU A 287 4.09 2.82 0.38
C LEU A 287 4.28 4.17 -0.30
N LEU A 288 4.43 5.26 0.46
CA LEU A 288 4.66 6.59 -0.12
C LEU A 288 6.00 6.67 -0.85
N CYS A 289 7.05 6.01 -0.32
CA CYS A 289 8.33 5.89 -1.00
C CYS A 289 8.19 5.15 -2.33
N TRP A 290 7.52 3.99 -2.32
CA TRP A 290 7.26 3.22 -3.53
C TRP A 290 6.47 4.02 -4.57
N ILE A 291 5.36 4.67 -4.17
CA ILE A 291 4.54 5.49 -5.07
C ILE A 291 5.36 6.65 -5.65
N SER A 292 6.23 7.27 -4.86
CA SER A 292 7.05 8.39 -5.32
C SER A 292 8.09 7.96 -6.36
N ALA A 293 8.69 6.78 -6.17
CA ALA A 293 9.58 6.17 -7.16
C ALA A 293 8.82 5.83 -8.45
N GLU A 294 7.62 5.27 -8.35
CA GLU A 294 6.80 4.92 -9.50
C GLU A 294 6.34 6.16 -10.29
N ILE A 295 5.98 7.25 -9.59
CA ILE A 295 5.69 8.55 -10.22
C ILE A 295 6.91 9.08 -11.00
N ALA A 296 8.11 8.99 -10.42
CA ALA A 296 9.34 9.44 -11.09
C ALA A 296 9.59 8.60 -12.35
N TYR A 297 9.48 7.28 -12.23
CA TYR A 297 9.64 6.35 -13.34
C TYR A 297 8.68 6.64 -14.51
N GLN A 298 7.39 6.84 -14.23
CA GLN A 298 6.41 7.13 -15.29
C GLN A 298 6.68 8.47 -15.99
N LYS A 299 7.13 9.50 -15.26
CA LYS A 299 7.52 10.79 -15.84
C LYS A 299 8.73 10.67 -16.75
N GLU A 300 9.77 9.96 -16.31
CA GLU A 300 10.96 9.73 -17.13
C GLU A 300 10.63 8.95 -18.41
N ARG A 301 9.77 7.94 -18.32
CA ARG A 301 9.29 7.19 -19.49
C ARG A 301 8.55 8.07 -20.50
N GLU A 302 7.73 9.00 -20.02
CA GLU A 302 7.01 9.95 -20.89
C GLU A 302 7.97 10.91 -21.59
N VAL A 303 8.99 11.42 -20.89
CA VAL A 303 10.03 12.26 -21.51
C VAL A 303 10.79 11.48 -22.58
N ILE A 304 11.14 10.22 -22.32
CA ILE A 304 11.82 9.36 -23.29
C ILE A 304 10.93 9.10 -24.51
N SER A 305 9.65 8.75 -24.33
CA SER A 305 8.74 8.51 -25.46
C SER A 305 8.51 9.77 -26.31
N LEU A 306 8.39 10.94 -25.67
CA LEU A 306 8.31 12.22 -26.36
C LEU A 306 9.61 12.54 -27.10
N SER A 307 10.79 12.24 -26.52
CA SER A 307 12.08 12.48 -27.17
C SER A 307 12.25 11.63 -28.45
N ILE A 308 11.76 10.40 -28.44
CA ILE A 308 11.81 9.49 -29.60
C ILE A 308 10.90 9.99 -30.73
N HIS A 309 9.73 10.55 -30.41
CA HIS A 309 8.80 11.09 -31.42
C HIS A 309 9.15 12.51 -31.88
N SER A 310 9.82 13.32 -31.05
CA SER A 310 10.11 14.73 -31.37
C SER A 310 11.39 14.94 -32.19
N THR A 311 12.38 14.06 -32.10
CA THR A 311 13.59 14.18 -32.95
C THR A 311 13.40 13.64 -34.37
N GLY A 312 12.43 12.75 -34.61
CA GLY A 312 12.21 12.17 -35.94
C GLY A 312 11.26 12.98 -36.84
N GLU A 313 10.13 13.44 -36.31
CA GLU A 313 9.07 14.04 -37.15
C GLU A 313 9.27 15.52 -37.44
N LEU A 314 9.76 16.33 -36.48
CA LEU A 314 10.03 17.75 -36.74
C LEU A 314 11.27 17.94 -37.64
N ASP A 315 12.29 17.09 -37.52
CA ASP A 315 13.43 17.11 -38.44
C ASP A 315 13.04 16.62 -39.85
N ARG A 316 12.06 15.69 -39.98
CA ARG A 316 11.54 15.28 -41.30
C ARG A 316 11.00 16.45 -42.12
N TRP A 317 10.36 17.43 -41.47
CA TRP A 317 9.72 18.56 -42.14
C TRP A 317 10.57 19.84 -42.14
N LYS A 318 11.74 19.83 -41.49
CA LYS A 318 12.60 21.00 -41.33
C LYS A 318 13.12 21.55 -42.66
N ASP A 319 13.32 20.66 -43.63
CA ASP A 319 13.75 21.01 -45.00
C ASP A 319 12.60 20.91 -46.02
N PHE A 320 11.42 20.46 -45.60
CA PHE A 320 10.27 20.32 -46.49
C PHE A 320 9.51 21.64 -46.60
N LYS A 321 9.70 22.34 -47.71
CA LYS A 321 8.91 23.52 -48.06
C LYS A 321 7.96 23.23 -49.21
N VAL A 322 6.70 23.63 -49.05
CA VAL A 322 5.67 23.56 -50.08
C VAL A 322 6.00 24.59 -51.16
N GLN A 323 6.38 24.10 -52.34
CA GLN A 323 6.66 24.95 -53.49
C GLN A 323 5.36 25.41 -54.14
N THR A 324 5.19 26.73 -54.28
CA THR A 324 4.00 27.30 -54.92
C THR A 324 4.36 28.10 -56.16
N GLY A 325 3.46 28.08 -57.16
CA GLY A 325 3.51 28.96 -58.33
C GLY A 325 3.11 30.41 -58.03
N PHE A 326 2.81 30.75 -56.77
CA PHE A 326 2.39 32.09 -56.37
C PHE A 326 3.60 32.98 -56.13
N SER A 327 3.52 34.23 -56.59
CA SER A 327 4.40 35.29 -56.10
C SER A 327 4.04 35.66 -54.66
N VAL A 328 5.00 36.21 -53.90
CA VAL A 328 4.77 36.66 -52.50
C VAL A 328 3.55 37.59 -52.36
N PRO A 329 3.30 38.55 -53.28
CA PRO A 329 2.09 39.37 -53.24
C PRO A 329 0.79 38.58 -53.42
N GLN A 330 0.75 37.63 -54.36
CA GLN A 330 -0.42 36.78 -54.60
C GLN A 330 -0.69 35.87 -53.39
N MET A 331 0.35 35.30 -52.80
CA MET A 331 0.24 34.48 -51.59
C MET A 331 -0.35 35.28 -50.42
N GLY A 332 0.14 36.50 -50.17
CA GLY A 332 -0.41 37.38 -49.14
C GLY A 332 -1.89 37.71 -49.38
N ALA A 333 -2.29 37.99 -50.62
CA ALA A 333 -3.66 38.29 -50.99
C ALA A 333 -4.60 37.07 -50.88
N ILE A 334 -4.16 35.88 -51.26
CA ILE A 334 -4.94 34.63 -51.12
C ILE A 334 -5.15 34.30 -49.65
N LEU A 335 -4.09 34.39 -48.83
CA LEU A 335 -4.19 34.17 -47.38
C LEU A 335 -5.16 35.17 -46.74
N LYS A 336 -5.13 36.44 -47.18
CA LYS A 336 -6.08 37.47 -46.74
C LYS A 336 -7.52 37.09 -47.09
N LEU A 337 -7.77 36.68 -48.34
CA LEU A 337 -9.11 36.27 -48.78
C LEU A 337 -9.66 35.11 -47.96
N LEU A 338 -8.85 34.06 -47.73
CA LEU A 338 -9.24 32.89 -46.92
C LEU A 338 -9.46 33.25 -45.45
N PHE A 339 -8.69 34.19 -44.92
CA PHE A 339 -8.88 34.70 -43.57
C PHE A 339 -10.18 35.52 -43.46
N ASP A 340 -10.37 36.49 -44.34
CA ASP A 340 -11.49 37.43 -44.31
C ASP A 340 -12.83 36.74 -44.62
N SER A 341 -12.81 35.66 -45.43
CA SER A 341 -13.98 34.81 -45.69
C SER A 341 -14.27 33.79 -44.57
N GLY A 342 -13.44 33.74 -43.53
CA GLY A 342 -13.68 32.93 -42.33
C GLY A 342 -13.27 31.46 -42.45
N TYR A 343 -12.53 31.07 -43.49
CA TYR A 343 -11.99 29.71 -43.59
C TYR A 343 -10.83 29.46 -42.61
N TYR A 344 -10.09 30.50 -42.22
CA TYR A 344 -9.11 30.41 -41.14
C TYR A 344 -9.73 30.82 -39.81
N LEU A 345 -9.75 29.90 -38.84
CA LEU A 345 -10.29 30.13 -37.49
C LEU A 345 -9.25 30.71 -36.51
N ASN A 346 -7.97 30.76 -36.91
CA ASN A 346 -6.88 31.26 -36.09
C ASN A 346 -7.06 32.76 -35.78
N LYS A 347 -7.04 33.14 -34.50
CA LYS A 347 -7.17 34.56 -34.09
C LYS A 347 -5.89 35.38 -34.33
N ASN A 348 -4.72 34.73 -34.27
CA ASN A 348 -3.44 35.40 -34.42
C ASN A 348 -2.97 35.39 -35.88
N LYS A 349 -3.23 36.49 -36.59
CA LYS A 349 -2.78 36.71 -37.97
C LYS A 349 -1.26 36.63 -38.11
N THR A 350 -0.53 37.05 -37.09
CA THR A 350 0.94 37.13 -37.08
C THR A 350 1.56 35.75 -37.10
N GLU A 351 1.12 34.87 -36.21
CA GLU A 351 1.59 33.47 -36.14
C GLU A 351 1.20 32.68 -37.39
N LEU A 352 0.00 32.92 -37.92
CA LEU A 352 -0.45 32.30 -39.17
C LEU A 352 0.51 32.65 -40.33
N LEU A 353 0.86 33.94 -40.47
CA LEU A 353 1.77 34.39 -41.52
C LEU A 353 3.21 33.90 -41.31
N ASP A 354 3.66 33.78 -40.06
CA ASP A 354 4.96 33.20 -39.73
C ASP A 354 5.01 31.72 -40.12
N PHE A 355 3.95 30.97 -39.84
CA PHE A 355 3.80 29.58 -40.28
C PHE A 355 3.92 29.45 -41.80
N PHE A 356 3.16 30.25 -42.57
CA PHE A 356 3.24 30.20 -44.03
C PHE A 356 4.62 30.63 -44.56
N SER A 357 5.26 31.61 -43.93
CA SER A 357 6.62 32.04 -44.32
C SER A 357 7.69 30.96 -44.09
N PHE A 358 7.48 30.11 -43.08
CA PHE A 358 8.41 29.04 -42.72
C PHE A 358 8.24 27.82 -43.64
N PHE A 359 7.00 27.43 -43.96
CA PHE A 359 6.70 26.19 -44.67
C PHE A 359 6.46 26.35 -46.18
N PHE A 360 6.38 27.55 -46.74
CA PHE A 360 6.07 27.76 -48.17
C PHE A 360 7.18 28.51 -48.90
N THR A 361 7.38 28.19 -50.18
CA THR A 361 8.18 29.00 -51.12
C THR A 361 7.29 29.66 -52.16
N SER A 362 7.81 30.73 -52.77
CA SER A 362 7.13 31.46 -53.85
C SER A 362 7.81 31.19 -55.19
N ALA A 363 7.10 31.43 -56.30
CA ALA A 363 7.59 31.19 -57.66
C ALA A 363 8.91 31.89 -58.02
N LYS A 364 9.32 32.92 -57.26
CA LYS A 364 10.54 33.70 -57.51
C LYS A 364 11.55 33.66 -56.37
N GLN A 365 11.20 33.10 -55.20
CA GLN A 365 12.03 33.13 -53.99
C GLN A 365 11.83 31.88 -53.14
N ASP A 366 12.93 31.20 -52.82
CA ASP A 366 12.99 30.01 -51.95
C ASP A 366 12.77 30.32 -50.46
N ALA A 367 12.94 31.59 -50.08
CA ALA A 367 12.67 32.08 -48.74
C ALA A 367 11.66 33.23 -48.82
N VAL A 368 10.43 32.98 -48.36
CA VAL A 368 9.42 34.02 -48.16
C VAL A 368 9.67 34.62 -46.79
N SER A 369 10.00 35.91 -46.70
CA SER A 369 10.13 36.56 -45.40
C SER A 369 8.74 36.82 -44.81
N SER A 370 8.58 36.55 -43.50
CA SER A 370 7.34 36.84 -42.77
C SER A 370 6.95 38.32 -42.89
N GLN A 371 7.93 39.21 -42.90
CA GLN A 371 7.72 40.64 -43.04
C GLN A 371 7.18 41.04 -44.43
N SER A 372 7.69 40.44 -45.51
CA SER A 372 7.17 40.67 -46.86
C SER A 372 5.76 40.12 -47.02
N LEU A 373 5.51 38.92 -46.48
CA LEU A 373 4.19 38.29 -46.54
C LEU A 373 3.14 39.12 -45.76
N ARG A 374 3.48 39.60 -44.56
CA ARG A 374 2.65 40.53 -43.78
C ARG A 374 2.37 41.82 -44.55
N SER A 375 3.39 42.41 -45.18
CA SER A 375 3.19 43.63 -45.96
C SER A 375 2.19 43.42 -47.10
N HIS A 376 2.19 42.26 -47.75
CA HIS A 376 1.27 41.97 -48.86
C HIS A 376 -0.10 41.45 -48.40
N PHE A 377 -0.19 40.88 -47.21
CA PHE A 377 -1.45 40.53 -46.58
C PHE A 377 -2.30 41.78 -46.24
N TYR A 378 -1.68 42.89 -45.86
CA TYR A 378 -2.41 44.12 -45.53
C TYR A 378 -2.54 45.11 -46.71
N LYS A 379 -1.67 45.05 -47.72
CA LYS A 379 -1.69 45.97 -48.86
C LYS A 379 -2.67 45.50 -49.94
N ASP A 380 -3.58 46.39 -50.33
CA ASP A 380 -4.46 46.17 -51.47
C ASP A 380 -3.82 46.71 -52.76
N SER A 381 -3.64 45.85 -53.75
CA SER A 381 -3.09 46.20 -55.07
C SER A 381 -4.01 45.68 -56.17
N ALA A 382 -4.58 46.58 -56.96
CA ALA A 382 -5.51 46.24 -58.03
C ALA A 382 -4.89 45.33 -59.11
N ALA A 383 -3.56 45.38 -59.28
CA ALA A 383 -2.84 44.46 -60.16
C ALA A 383 -2.74 43.05 -59.56
N VAL A 384 -2.48 42.94 -58.25
CA VAL A 384 -2.40 41.65 -57.55
C VAL A 384 -3.78 41.00 -57.44
N SER A 385 -4.83 41.78 -57.14
CA SER A 385 -6.21 41.29 -57.09
C SER A 385 -6.68 40.71 -58.41
N ARG A 386 -6.35 41.36 -59.54
CA ARG A 386 -6.65 40.82 -60.89
C ARG A 386 -5.93 39.49 -61.14
N ALA A 387 -4.65 39.41 -60.80
CA ALA A 387 -3.90 38.16 -60.94
C ALA A 387 -4.43 37.03 -60.03
N VAL A 388 -4.93 37.36 -58.83
CA VAL A 388 -5.57 36.38 -57.94
C VAL A 388 -6.94 35.93 -58.48
N GLN A 389 -7.72 36.83 -59.10
CA GLN A 389 -8.98 36.48 -59.75
C GLN A 389 -8.77 35.53 -60.93
N GLU A 390 -7.72 35.73 -61.73
CA GLU A 390 -7.33 34.81 -62.80
C GLU A 390 -6.99 33.42 -62.23
N ILE A 391 -6.17 33.35 -61.16
CA ILE A 391 -5.85 32.09 -60.47
C ILE A 391 -7.11 31.39 -59.96
N LEU A 392 -8.02 32.13 -59.31
CA LEU A 392 -9.27 31.55 -58.81
C LEU A 392 -10.18 31.08 -59.94
N GLY A 393 -10.22 31.80 -61.06
CA GLY A 393 -10.92 31.39 -62.27
C GLY A 393 -10.37 30.09 -62.85
N GLU A 394 -9.04 29.98 -62.96
CA GLU A 394 -8.37 28.74 -63.39
C GLU A 394 -8.68 27.57 -62.46
N LEU A 395 -8.64 27.78 -61.14
CA LEU A 395 -9.00 26.75 -60.15
C LEU A 395 -10.46 26.32 -60.27
N LEU A 396 -11.36 27.27 -60.55
CA LEU A 396 -12.79 27.02 -60.75
C LEU A 396 -13.05 26.23 -62.04
N ASP A 397 -12.36 26.55 -63.13
CA ASP A 397 -12.40 25.80 -64.38
C ASP A 397 -11.86 24.37 -64.22
N ILE A 398 -10.77 24.19 -63.46
CA ILE A 398 -10.23 22.87 -63.11
C ILE A 398 -11.23 22.08 -62.27
N SER A 399 -11.87 22.72 -61.28
CA SER A 399 -12.91 22.09 -60.46
C SER A 399 -14.09 21.61 -61.31
N GLN A 400 -14.49 22.37 -62.33
CA GLN A 400 -15.56 22.00 -63.25
C GLN A 400 -15.17 20.86 -64.21
N LYS A 401 -13.90 20.77 -64.63
CA LYS A 401 -13.40 19.63 -65.43
C LYS A 401 -13.53 18.29 -64.68
N GLY A 402 -13.36 18.28 -63.35
CA GLY A 402 -13.58 17.08 -62.53
C GLY A 402 -15.04 16.58 -62.55
N ILE A 403 -16.01 17.49 -62.68
CA ILE A 403 -17.43 17.16 -62.80
C ILE A 403 -17.73 16.55 -64.18
N ASN A 404 -17.10 17.05 -65.25
CA ASN A 404 -17.23 16.47 -66.60
C ASN A 404 -16.63 15.05 -66.72
N VAL A 405 -15.55 14.75 -66.00
CA VAL A 405 -14.99 13.38 -65.94
C VAL A 405 -15.96 12.42 -65.23
N LEU A 406 -16.65 12.88 -64.19
CA LEU A 406 -17.71 12.11 -63.53
C LEU A 406 -18.90 11.85 -64.47
N CYS A 407 -19.30 12.84 -65.27
CA CYS A 407 -20.34 12.68 -66.29
C CYS A 407 -19.94 11.70 -67.41
N CYS A 408 -18.66 11.67 -67.83
CA CYS A 408 -18.17 10.65 -68.78
C CYS A 408 -18.16 9.24 -68.17
N PHE A 409 -17.89 9.09 -66.88
CA PHE A 409 -17.99 7.81 -66.18
C PHE A 409 -19.44 7.36 -66.01
N ILE A 410 -20.35 8.26 -65.68
CA ILE A 410 -21.79 7.96 -65.55
C ILE A 410 -22.41 7.64 -66.92
N TRP A 411 -21.99 8.30 -67.99
CA TRP A 411 -22.44 7.99 -69.36
C TRP A 411 -21.93 6.62 -69.85
N ASN A 412 -20.68 6.24 -69.52
CA ASN A 412 -20.15 4.90 -69.83
C ASN A 412 -20.85 3.79 -69.02
N LEU A 413 -21.23 4.06 -67.77
CA LEU A 413 -21.99 3.11 -66.94
C LEU A 413 -23.44 2.94 -67.41
N TYR A 414 -24.07 3.97 -67.98
CA TYR A 414 -25.43 3.88 -68.52
C TYR A 414 -25.49 3.18 -69.88
N VAL A 415 -24.48 3.34 -70.75
CA VAL A 415 -24.46 2.70 -72.08
C VAL A 415 -24.12 1.21 -72.01
N PHE A 416 -23.40 0.75 -70.98
CA PHE A 416 -23.07 -0.68 -70.82
C PHE A 416 -24.15 -1.53 -70.13
N HIS A 417 -25.15 -0.92 -69.49
CA HIS A 417 -26.15 -1.67 -68.72
C HIS A 417 -27.37 -2.13 -69.55
N ASP A 418 -27.50 -1.69 -70.81
CA ASP A 418 -28.60 -2.06 -71.72
C ASP A 418 -28.23 -3.14 -72.75
N PHE A 419 -27.02 -3.74 -72.69
CA PHE A 419 -26.57 -4.68 -73.74
C PHE A 419 -26.36 -6.14 -73.32
N LEU A 420 -26.63 -6.55 -72.08
CA LEU A 420 -26.52 -7.97 -71.70
C LEU A 420 -27.70 -8.43 -70.85
N ALA A 421 -28.87 -8.53 -71.48
CA ALA A 421 -29.87 -9.52 -71.12
C ALA A 421 -29.76 -10.71 -72.09
N LEU A 422 -29.84 -11.91 -71.52
CA LEU A 422 -29.90 -13.23 -72.18
C LEU A 422 -28.63 -13.69 -72.92
N SER A 423 -27.86 -14.56 -72.26
CA SER A 423 -27.87 -15.99 -72.63
C SER A 423 -26.85 -16.76 -71.78
N ASP A 424 -27.34 -17.87 -71.24
CA ASP A 424 -26.62 -19.13 -71.06
C ASP A 424 -25.69 -19.30 -69.83
N TRP A 425 -26.18 -20.09 -68.86
CA TRP A 425 -25.85 -21.53 -68.62
C TRP A 425 -24.59 -21.65 -67.75
N LEU A 426 -24.76 -22.03 -66.47
CA LEU A 426 -24.54 -23.41 -65.98
C LEU A 426 -23.15 -23.93 -66.34
N ASP A 427 -22.24 -23.91 -65.37
CA ASP A 427 -21.56 -25.09 -64.83
C ASP A 427 -20.17 -24.76 -64.25
N LEU A 428 -19.85 -25.51 -63.17
CA LEU A 428 -18.53 -25.90 -62.67
C LEU A 428 -17.84 -25.03 -61.60
N PHE A 429 -17.80 -25.69 -60.42
CA PHE A 429 -16.92 -25.58 -59.24
C PHE A 429 -17.20 -24.52 -58.19
#